data_AF-A0AAP6D0H8-F1
#
_entry.id   AF-A0AAP6D0H8-F1
#
_cell.length_a   1.000
_cell.length_b   1.000
_cell.length_c   1.000
_cell.angle_alpha   90.00
_cell.angle_beta   90.00
_cell.angle_gamma   90.00
#
_symmetry.space_group_name_H-M   'P 1'
#
loop_
_entity.id
_entity.type
_entity.pdbx_description
1 polymer ?
#
loop_
_entity_poly.entity_id
_entity_poly.type
_entity_poly.pdbx_seq_one_letter_code
_entity_poly.pdbx_strand_id
1 'polypeptide(L)'
;ASLWMAPFVQDQNWKRKGSHQWQSIGDGIYLGIRQSEQGAASMILDSRQSHADIWLIDDHGFAPTPTLSEESHRHQQGWQQLILSSPSFAHPSHT
;
A
#
# COMPACT_ATOMS: atom_id res chain seq x y z
N ALA A 1 -23.64 0.03 13.32
CA ALA A 1 -22.25 0.45 13.58
C ALA A 1 -21.34 -0.37 12.67
N SER A 2 -20.75 0.26 11.65
CA SER A 2 -19.84 -0.43 10.73
C SER A 2 -18.53 -0.70 11.47
N LEU A 3 -18.24 -1.99 11.68
CA LEU A 3 -17.04 -2.46 12.34
C LEU A 3 -15.83 -2.10 11.47
N TRP A 4 -15.08 -1.09 11.87
CA TRP A 4 -13.76 -0.79 11.30
C TRP A 4 -12.80 -1.88 11.79
N MET A 5 -12.73 -3.00 11.06
CA MET A 5 -11.63 -3.94 11.22
C MET A 5 -10.42 -3.37 10.50
N ALA A 6 -9.48 -2.82 11.25
CA ALA A 6 -8.13 -2.69 10.74
C ALA A 6 -7.64 -4.11 10.36
N PRO A 7 -7.16 -4.36 9.12
CA PRO A 7 -6.96 -5.71 8.58
C PRO A 7 -5.75 -6.46 9.17
N PHE A 8 -5.35 -6.14 10.40
CA PHE A 8 -4.02 -6.43 10.95
C PHE A 8 -4.03 -7.48 12.07
N VAL A 9 -4.99 -8.40 12.07
CA VAL A 9 -4.89 -9.59 12.92
C VAL A 9 -3.77 -10.46 12.34
N GLN A 10 -2.77 -10.81 13.16
CA GLN A 10 -1.67 -11.71 12.78
C GLN A 10 -2.17 -13.16 12.66
N ASP A 11 -3.00 -13.42 11.66
CA ASP A 11 -3.49 -14.76 11.31
C ASP A 11 -2.71 -15.37 10.13
N GLN A 12 -3.12 -16.55 9.69
CA GLN A 12 -2.48 -17.21 8.54
C GLN A 12 -2.70 -16.47 7.21
N ASN A 13 -3.78 -15.67 7.10
CA ASN A 13 -4.00 -14.85 5.91
C ASN A 13 -3.05 -13.66 5.88
N TRP A 14 -2.83 -12.99 7.02
CA TRP A 14 -1.80 -11.96 7.17
C TRP A 14 -0.43 -12.52 6.80
N LYS A 15 -0.09 -13.71 7.31
CA LYS A 15 1.17 -14.37 7.00
C LYS A 15 1.35 -14.64 5.51
N ARG A 16 0.30 -15.16 4.85
CA ARG A 16 0.29 -15.41 3.40
C ARG A 16 0.33 -14.13 2.56
N LYS A 17 -0.19 -13.02 3.08
CA LYS A 17 -0.27 -11.72 2.39
C LYS A 17 0.95 -10.83 2.62
N GLY A 18 2.05 -11.38 3.13
CA GLY A 18 3.34 -10.69 3.23
C GLY A 18 3.71 -10.20 4.62
N SER A 19 2.85 -10.41 5.62
CA SER A 19 3.14 -10.12 7.03
C SER A 19 3.56 -8.67 7.32
N HIS A 20 3.09 -7.69 6.54
CA HIS A 20 3.53 -6.30 6.73
C HIS A 20 3.27 -5.82 8.16
N GLN A 21 4.25 -5.12 8.71
CA GLN A 21 4.07 -4.32 9.91
C GLN A 21 3.55 -2.95 9.48
N TRP A 22 2.28 -2.70 9.74
CA TRP A 22 1.62 -1.46 9.40
C TRP A 22 1.80 -0.42 10.50
N GLN A 23 2.13 0.79 10.10
CA GLN A 23 2.22 1.96 10.97
C GLN A 23 1.54 3.15 10.28
N SER A 24 0.79 3.95 11.04
CA SER A 24 0.35 5.27 10.57
C SER A 24 1.52 6.24 10.69
N ILE A 25 1.77 7.03 9.64
CA ILE A 25 2.81 8.06 9.62
C ILE A 25 2.22 9.48 9.56
N GLY A 26 0.93 9.62 9.84
CA GLY A 26 0.20 10.91 9.86
C GLY A 26 -0.65 11.13 8.62
N ASP A 27 -1.62 12.04 8.74
CA ASP A 27 -2.45 12.55 7.64
C ASP A 27 -3.06 11.47 6.74
N GLY A 28 -3.54 10.35 7.30
CA GLY A 28 -4.14 9.28 6.49
C GLY A 28 -3.13 8.51 5.61
N ILE A 29 -1.84 8.59 5.92
CA ILE A 29 -0.79 7.82 5.27
C ILE A 29 -0.39 6.65 6.17
N TYR A 30 -0.33 5.46 5.58
CA TYR A 30 0.06 4.23 6.26
C TYR A 30 1.24 3.59 5.55
N LEU A 31 2.24 3.18 6.30
CA LEU A 31 3.41 2.47 5.82
C LEU A 31 3.34 1.00 6.28
N GLY A 32 3.34 0.08 5.34
CA GLY A 32 3.46 -1.36 5.56
C GLY A 32 4.87 -1.82 5.25
N ILE A 33 5.65 -2.13 6.29
CA ILE A 33 7.04 -2.59 6.13
C ILE A 33 7.03 -4.10 6.01
N ARG A 34 7.58 -4.63 4.91
CA ARG A 34 7.74 -6.07 4.73
C ARG A 34 8.59 -6.67 5.86
N GLN A 35 8.26 -7.88 6.31
CA GLN A 35 8.96 -8.55 7.41
C GLN A 35 9.77 -9.78 6.96
N SER A 36 9.63 -10.18 5.70
CA SER A 36 10.26 -11.38 5.14
C SER A 36 11.01 -11.05 3.87
N GLU A 37 12.16 -11.70 3.67
CA GLU A 37 12.92 -11.60 2.43
C GLU A 37 12.16 -12.23 1.25
N GLN A 38 11.34 -13.25 1.51
CA GLN A 38 10.48 -13.85 0.51
C GLN A 38 9.05 -13.38 0.75
N GLY A 39 8.42 -12.75 -0.24
CA GLY A 39 7.04 -12.28 -0.12
C GLY A 39 6.79 -10.91 -0.74
N ALA A 40 5.92 -10.14 -0.10
CA ALA A 40 5.42 -8.88 -0.63
C ALA A 40 6.40 -7.70 -0.40
N ALA A 41 6.46 -6.79 -1.38
CA ALA A 41 7.16 -5.51 -1.29
C ALA A 41 6.60 -4.62 -0.16
N SER A 42 7.42 -3.71 0.38
CA SER A 42 6.92 -2.68 1.31
C SER A 42 5.95 -1.75 0.60
N MET A 43 4.98 -1.21 1.33
CA MET A 43 3.84 -0.48 0.77
C MET A 43 3.58 0.84 1.50
N ILE A 44 3.23 1.90 0.75
CA ILE A 44 2.54 3.07 1.30
C ILE A 44 1.11 3.07 0.79
N LEU A 45 0.16 3.28 1.69
CA LEU A 45 -1.23 3.57 1.39
C LEU A 45 -1.48 5.03 1.76
N ASP A 46 -1.71 5.88 0.77
CA ASP A 46 -2.03 7.29 0.95
C ASP A 46 -3.52 7.52 0.74
N SER A 47 -4.26 7.74 1.82
CA SER A 47 -5.72 7.88 1.80
C SER A 47 -6.20 9.33 1.93
N ARG A 48 -5.33 10.31 1.67
CA ARG A 48 -5.66 11.74 1.78
C ARG A 48 -6.67 12.22 0.75
N GLN A 49 -6.70 11.57 -0.41
CA GLN A 49 -7.60 11.90 -1.52
C GLN A 49 -8.83 10.98 -1.54
N SER A 50 -9.79 11.28 -2.41
CA SER A 50 -11.01 10.47 -2.58
C SER A 50 -10.71 9.04 -3.05
N HIS A 51 -9.60 8.85 -3.76
CA HIS A 51 -9.06 7.54 -4.12
C HIS A 51 -7.70 7.38 -3.41
N ALA A 52 -7.51 6.21 -2.80
CA ALA A 52 -6.26 5.92 -2.12
C ALA A 52 -5.17 5.55 -3.15
N ASP A 53 -4.01 6.18 -3.02
CA ASP A 53 -2.83 5.82 -3.81
C ASP A 53 -2.05 4.72 -3.10
N ILE A 54 -1.55 3.77 -3.89
CA ILE A 54 -0.70 2.69 -3.41
C ILE A 54 0.69 2.86 -4.01
N TRP A 55 1.70 2.83 -3.17
CA TRP A 55 3.10 2.87 -3.57
C TRP A 55 3.81 1.62 -3.10
N LEU A 56 4.74 1.11 -3.89
CA LEU A 56 5.51 -0.08 -3.59
C LEU A 56 7.00 0.19 -3.69
N ILE A 57 7.78 -0.49 -2.86
CA ILE A 57 9.23 -0.58 -3.01
C ILE A 57 9.70 -2.00 -2.69
N ASP A 58 10.50 -2.58 -3.59
CA ASP A 58 11.13 -3.88 -3.40
C ASP A 58 12.56 -3.71 -2.83
N ASP A 59 12.65 -3.00 -1.71
CA ASP A 59 13.89 -2.81 -0.96
C ASP A 59 13.76 -3.46 0.43
N HIS A 60 14.69 -4.37 0.73
CA HIS A 60 14.76 -5.12 1.98
C HIS A 60 15.44 -4.33 3.11
N GLY A 61 16.18 -3.28 2.78
CA GLY A 61 16.93 -2.44 3.73
C GLY A 61 16.25 -1.11 4.05
N PHE A 62 15.01 -0.90 3.60
CA PHE A 62 14.34 0.39 3.75
C PHE A 62 14.11 0.75 5.23
N ALA A 63 14.72 1.84 5.67
CA ALA A 63 14.45 2.47 6.96
C ALA A 63 13.37 3.56 6.80
N PRO A 64 12.25 3.49 7.55
CA PRO A 64 11.20 4.50 7.50
C PRO A 64 11.75 5.90 7.78
N THR A 65 11.55 6.82 6.84
CA THR A 65 11.86 8.23 7.04
C THR A 65 10.57 9.04 7.16
N PRO A 66 10.52 10.08 8.00
CA PRO A 66 9.34 10.93 8.16
C PRO A 66 9.02 11.75 6.89
N THR A 67 9.89 11.75 5.89
CA THR A 67 9.75 12.51 4.63
C THR A 67 8.81 11.85 3.62
N LEU A 68 8.27 10.66 3.90
CA LEU A 68 7.37 9.92 3.02
C LEU A 68 5.98 10.56 2.83
N SER A 69 5.67 11.66 3.50
CA SER A 69 4.40 12.38 3.31
C SER A 69 4.30 13.08 1.95
N GLU A 70 5.45 13.44 1.37
CA GLU A 70 5.50 14.10 0.06
C GLU A 70 5.80 13.11 -1.05
N GLU A 71 5.06 13.20 -2.14
CA GLU A 71 5.21 12.31 -3.29
C GLU A 71 6.60 12.40 -3.92
N SER A 72 7.15 13.61 -4.02
CA SER A 72 8.49 13.85 -4.59
C SER A 72 9.59 13.07 -3.85
N HIS A 73 9.51 12.98 -2.52
CA HIS A 73 10.45 12.19 -1.73
C HIS A 73 10.27 10.68 -1.95
N ARG A 74 9.05 10.20 -2.17
CA ARG A 74 8.78 8.79 -2.50
C ARG A 74 9.52 8.41 -3.79
N HIS A 75 9.34 9.20 -4.86
CA HIS A 75 10.03 8.98 -6.13
C HIS A 75 11.55 9.00 -5.98
N GLN A 76 12.10 9.98 -5.24
CA GLN A 76 13.55 10.07 -4.98
C GLN A 76 14.11 8.87 -4.22
N GLN A 77 13.29 8.26 -3.37
CA GLN A 77 13.64 7.07 -2.59
C GLN A 77 13.34 5.76 -3.34
N GLY A 78 12.94 5.82 -4.61
CA GLY A 78 12.73 4.64 -5.45
C GLY A 78 11.36 3.97 -5.29
N TRP A 79 10.41 4.61 -4.59
CA TRP A 79 9.04 4.12 -4.54
C TRP A 79 8.35 4.30 -5.88
N GLN A 80 7.51 3.33 -6.23
CA GLN A 80 6.74 3.32 -7.48
C GLN A 80 5.24 3.33 -7.16
N GLN A 81 4.50 4.25 -7.76
CA GLN A 81 3.04 4.28 -7.64
C GLN A 81 2.42 3.17 -8.50
N LEU A 82 1.47 2.45 -7.91
CA LEU A 82 0.71 1.43 -8.60
C LEU A 82 -0.54 2.06 -9.22
N ILE A 83 -0.54 2.16 -10.55
CA ILE A 83 -1.68 2.68 -11.33
C ILE A 83 -2.58 1.52 -11.72
N LEU A 84 -3.77 1.46 -11.13
CA LEU A 84 -4.79 0.49 -11.51
C LEU A 84 -5.55 1.01 -12.74
N SER A 85 -5.28 0.43 -13.90
CA SER A 85 -6.13 0.64 -15.08
C SER A 85 -7.46 -0.09 -14.86
N SER A 86 -8.56 0.65 -14.74
CA SER A 86 -9.89 0.04 -14.78
C SER A 86 -10.05 -0.69 -16.12
N PRO A 87 -10.39 -1.98 -16.14
CA PRO A 87 -10.80 -2.62 -17.38
C PRO A 87 -12.07 -1.90 -17.85
N SER A 88 -12.05 -1.36 -19.07
CA SER A 88 -13.28 -0.89 -19.71
C SER A 88 -14.19 -2.11 -19.88
N PHE A 89 -15.21 -2.23 -19.05
CA PHE A 89 -16.31 -3.15 -19.31
C PHE A 89 -17.12 -2.57 -20.47
N ALA A 90 -16.60 -2.71 -21.69
CA ALA A 90 -17.41 -2.56 -22.89
C ALA A 90 -18.42 -3.71 -22.89
N HIS A 91 -19.64 -3.44 -22.44
CA HIS A 91 -20.76 -4.35 -22.61
C HIS A 91 -21.11 -4.34 -24.11
N PRO A 92 -20.98 -5.46 -24.85
CA PRO A 92 -21.48 -5.50 -26.21
C PRO A 92 -23.01 -5.49 -26.17
N SER A 93 -23.60 -4.42 -26.67
CA SER A 93 -25.04 -4.33 -26.95
C SER A 93 -25.36 -5.34 -28.05
N HIS A 94 -25.96 -6.48 -27.70
CA HIS A 94 -26.51 -7.40 -28.68
C HIS A 94 -27.93 -6.93 -29.02
N THR A 95 -28.11 -6.36 -30.22
CA THR A 95 -29.40 -6.24 -30.91
C THR A 95 -29.70 -7.51 -31.70
#